data_AF-A0A969IAQ3-F1
#
_entry.id   AF-A0A969IAQ3-F1
#
_cell.length_a   1.000
_cell.length_b   1.000
_cell.length_c   1.000
_cell.angle_alpha   90.00
_cell.angle_beta   90.00
_cell.angle_gamma   90.00
#
_symmetry.space_group_name_H-M   'P 1'
#
loop_
_entity.id
_entity.type
_entity.pdbx_description
1 polymer ?
#
loop_
_entity_poly.entity_id
_entity_poly.type
_entity_poly.pdbx_seq_one_letter_code
_entity_poly.pdbx_strand_id
1 'polypeptide(L)' 'MAKAEAAYFKDIDPTVLATTIAAYQKLGNWSPHVEITRPAFEATLDIFQHSGLITKRHKYEDVVAQPPAE' A
#
# COMPACT_ATOMS: atom_id res chain seq x y z
N MET A 1 -11.03 -3.44 14.40
CA MET A 1 -10.49 -3.70 13.05
C MET A 1 -10.36 -5.19 12.78
N ALA A 2 -9.55 -5.97 13.51
CA ALA A 2 -9.37 -7.42 13.23
C ALA A 2 -10.68 -8.24 13.13
N LYS A 3 -11.69 -7.95 13.95
CA LYS A 3 -13.00 -8.63 13.87
C LYS A 3 -13.77 -8.36 12.57
N ALA A 4 -13.62 -7.16 11.98
CA ALA A 4 -14.25 -6.83 10.70
C ALA A 4 -13.60 -7.60 9.53
N GLU A 5 -12.28 -7.81 9.63
CA GLU A 5 -11.50 -8.52 8.63
C GLU A 5 -11.67 -10.05 8.69
N ALA A 6 -12.13 -10.61 9.82
CA ALA A 6 -12.20 -12.06 10.05
C ALA A 6 -12.97 -12.83 8.97
N ALA A 7 -14.00 -12.21 8.36
CA ALA A 7 -14.76 -12.83 7.26
C ALA A 7 -13.91 -13.10 6.01
N TYR A 8 -12.83 -12.34 5.81
CA TYR A 8 -11.88 -12.51 4.70
C TYR A 8 -10.80 -13.57 5.01
N PHE A 9 -10.65 -14.00 6.26
CA PHE A 9 -9.61 -14.93 6.72
C PHE A 9 -10.22 -16.12 7.48
N LYS A 10 -11.05 -16.91 6.79
CA LYS A 10 -11.89 -17.97 7.38
C LYS A 10 -11.11 -19.07 8.11
N ASP A 11 -9.89 -19.36 7.67
CA ASP A 11 -9.06 -20.45 8.20
C ASP A 11 -7.96 -19.95 9.16
N ILE A 12 -8.01 -18.68 9.56
CA ILE A 12 -7.03 -18.07 10.45
C ILE A 12 -7.61 -17.90 11.85
N ASP A 13 -6.85 -18.31 12.86
CA ASP A 13 -7.22 -18.08 14.25
C ASP A 13 -7.40 -16.57 14.52
N PRO A 14 -8.52 -16.13 15.13
CA PRO A 14 -8.80 -14.71 15.35
C PRO A 14 -7.73 -13.97 16.17
N THR A 15 -7.05 -14.67 17.09
CA THR A 15 -5.98 -14.10 17.92
C THR A 15 -4.74 -13.88 17.06
N VAL A 16 -4.38 -14.86 16.22
CA VAL A 16 -3.27 -14.73 15.26
C VAL A 16 -3.52 -13.59 14.27
N LEU A 17 -4.75 -13.46 13.77
CA LEU A 17 -5.14 -12.35 12.88
C LEU A 17 -4.97 -10.99 13.60
N ALA A 18 -5.48 -10.87 14.83
CA ALA A 18 -5.40 -9.64 15.60
C ALA A 18 -3.95 -9.24 15.93
N THR A 19 -3.13 -10.20 16.35
CA THR A 19 -1.71 -9.97 16.65
C THR A 19 -0.94 -9.56 15.40
N THR A 20 -1.21 -10.20 14.26
CA THR A 20 -0.58 -9.84 12.98
C THR A 20 -0.95 -8.42 12.57
N ILE A 21 -2.23 -8.06 12.59
CA ILE A 21 -2.70 -6.70 12.28
C ILE A 21 -2.02 -5.67 13.19
N ALA A 22 -1.96 -5.93 14.50
CA ALA A 22 -1.31 -5.04 15.45
C ALA A 22 0.20 -4.90 15.21
N ALA A 23 0.87 -5.94 14.74
CA ALA A 23 2.28 -5.89 14.37
C ALA A 23 2.49 -5.00 13.14
N TYR A 24 1.71 -5.19 12.07
CA TYR A 24 1.79 -4.36 10.86
C TYR A 24 1.48 -2.89 11.14
N GLN A 25 0.48 -2.60 11.97
CA GLN A 25 0.17 -1.21 12.40
C GLN A 25 1.36 -0.49 13.04
N LYS A 26 2.22 -1.20 13.76
CA LYS A 26 3.39 -0.62 14.44
C LYS A 26 4.58 -0.36 13.52
N LEU A 27 4.57 -0.91 12.30
CA LEU A 27 5.65 -0.69 11.32
C LEU A 27 5.61 0.72 10.70
N GLY A 28 4.58 1.51 10.99
CA GLY A 28 4.43 2.89 10.49
C GLY A 28 4.01 2.98 9.02
N ASN A 29 3.66 1.87 8.39
CA ASN A 29 3.21 1.79 7.00
C ASN A 29 1.68 1.87 6.85
N TRP A 30 0.95 2.06 7.95
CA TRP A 30 -0.52 2.23 7.97
C TRP A 30 -0.89 3.68 8.28
N SER A 31 -0.43 4.60 7.43
CA SER A 31 -0.93 5.97 7.42
C SER A 31 -2.34 6.01 6.82
N PRO A 32 -3.26 6.88 7.31
CA PRO A 32 -4.56 7.07 6.68
C PRO A 32 -4.47 7.68 5.27
N HIS A 33 -3.32 8.25 4.90
CA HIS A 33 -3.09 8.77 3.56
C HIS A 33 -2.87 7.62 2.56
N VAL A 34 -3.92 7.32 1.79
CA VAL A 34 -3.89 6.33 0.68
C VAL A 34 -3.43 6.94 -0.64
N GLU A 35 -3.18 8.24 -0.68
CA GLU A 35 -2.72 8.95 -1.89
C GLU A 35 -1.30 8.50 -2.27
N ILE A 36 -1.15 8.08 -3.53
CA ILE A 36 0.17 7.97 -4.14
C ILE A 36 0.56 9.37 -4.59
N THR A 37 1.33 10.08 -3.77
CA THR A 37 1.73 11.46 -4.10
C THR A 37 2.64 11.50 -5.34
N ARG A 38 2.56 12.59 -6.11
CA ARG A 38 3.41 12.78 -7.30
C ARG A 38 4.91 12.69 -6.98
N PRO A 39 5.44 13.28 -5.89
CA PRO A 39 6.85 13.13 -5.52
C PRO A 39 7.25 11.69 -5.21
N ALA A 40 6.41 10.93 -4.50
CA ALA A 40 6.69 9.52 -4.19
C ALA A 40 6.70 8.64 -5.45
N PHE A 41 5.81 8.93 -6.40
CA PHE A 41 5.79 8.26 -7.69
C PHE A 41 7.08 8.51 -8.50
N GLU A 42 7.50 9.77 -8.63
CA GLU A 42 8.73 10.11 -9.37
C GLU A 42 9.97 9.48 -8.73
N ALA A 43 10.07 9.48 -7.40
CA ALA A 43 11.15 8.80 -6.69
C ALA A 43 11.17 7.28 -6.95
N THR A 44 9.99 6.66 -7.05
CA THR A 44 9.86 5.22 -7.38
C THR A 44 10.33 4.95 -8.81
N LEU A 45 9.98 5.81 -9.77
CA LEU A 45 10.47 5.70 -11.15
C LEU A 45 12.00 5.80 -11.22
N ASP A 46 12.62 6.67 -10.43
CA ASP A 46 14.08 6.79 -10.38
C ASP A 46 14.74 5.51 -9.88
N ILE A 47 14.18 4.89 -8.83
CA ILE A 47 14.67 3.61 -8.30
C ILE A 47 14.55 2.50 -9.34
N PHE A 48 13.40 2.38 -10.01
CA PHE A 48 13.17 1.33 -11.00
C PHE A 48 13.95 1.51 -12.29
N GLN A 49 14.17 2.76 -12.71
CA GLN A 49 15.03 3.05 -13.85
C GLN A 49 16.49 2.74 -13.52
N HIS A 50 16.95 3.10 -12.31
CA HIS A 50 18.30 2.79 -11.85
C HIS A 50 18.55 1.27 -11.77
N SER A 51 17.57 0.49 -11.30
CA SER A 51 17.66 -0.97 -11.23
C SER A 51 17.41 -1.68 -12.57
N GLY A 52 17.04 -0.95 -13.63
CA GLY A 52 16.76 -1.52 -14.96
C GLY A 52 15.45 -2.32 -15.04
N LEU A 53 14.54 -2.17 -14.06
CA LEU A 53 13.26 -2.87 -14.02
C LEU A 53 12.20 -2.26 -14.93
N ILE A 54 12.39 -1.02 -15.38
CA ILE A 54 11.54 -0.35 -16.37
C ILE A 54 12.37 0.08 -17.57
N THR A 55 11.78 -0.05 -18.76
CA THR A 55 12.39 0.37 -20.03
C THR A 55 11.92 1.76 -20.48
N LYS A 56 10.88 2.31 -19.82
CA LYS A 56 10.33 3.64 -20.09
C LYS A 56 9.70 4.24 -18.83
N ARG A 57 9.65 5.58 -18.76
CA ARG A 57 8.95 6.31 -17.69
C ARG A 57 7.49 6.53 -18.09
N HIS A 58 6.57 6.07 -17.24
CA HIS A 58 5.14 6.31 -17.41
C HIS A 58 4.78 7.65 -16.77
N LYS A 59 3.81 8.37 -17.36
CA LYS A 59 3.30 9.60 -16.73
C LYS A 59 2.44 9.24 -15.54
N TYR A 60 2.46 10.07 -14.51
CA TYR A 60 1.68 9.88 -13.29
C TYR A 60 0.19 9.74 -13.61
N GLU A 61 -0.32 10.61 -14.50
CA GLU A 61 -1.74 10.70 -14.84
C GLU A 61 -2.27 9.47 -15.61
N ASP A 62 -1.37 8.69 -16.21
CA ASP A 62 -1.74 7.49 -16.97
C ASP A 62 -1.87 6.25 -16.07
N VAL A 63 -1.32 6.28 -14.84
CA VAL A 63 -1.17 5.08 -14.00
C VAL A 63 -1.60 5.27 -12.55
N VAL A 64 -1.82 6.51 -12.10
CA VAL A 64 -2.26 6.81 -10.73
C VAL A 64 -3.67 7.40 -10.75
N ALA A 65 -4.59 6.69 -10.08
CA ALA A 65 -5.91 7.21 -9.76
C ALA A 65 -5.87 7.90 -8.40
N GLN A 66 -6.55 9.05 -8.30
CA GLN A 66 -6.76 9.69 -7.01
C GLN A 66 -7.70 8.83 -6.13
N PRO A 67 -7.54 8.88 -4.80
CA PRO A 67 -8.48 8.22 -3.92
C PRO A 67 -9.92 8.75 -4.17
N PRO A 68 -10.95 7.92 -3.92
CA PRO A 68 -12.33 8.38 -3.99
C PRO A 68 -12.52 9.64 -3.16
N ALA A 69 -13.25 10.62 -3.69
CA ALA A 69 -13.67 11.77 -2.89
C ALA A 69 -14.54 11.27 -1.72
N GLU A 70 -14.30 11.83 -0.54
CA GLU A 70 -15.10 11.58 0.67
C GLU A 70 -16.51 12.17 0.55
#